data_AF-A0A7S2SSQ3-F1
#
_entry.id   AF-A0A7S2SSQ3-F1
#
_cell.length_a   1.000
_cell.length_b   1.000
_cell.length_c   1.000
_cell.angle_alpha   90.00
_cell.angle_beta   90.00
_cell.angle_gamma   90.00
#
_symmetry.space_group_name_H-M   'P 1'
#
loop_
_entity.id
_entity.type
_entity.pdbx_description
1 polymer ?
#
loop_
_entity_poly.entity_id
_entity_poly.type
_entity_poly.pdbx_seq_one_letter_code
_entity_poly.pdbx_strand_id
1 'polypeptide(L)'
;MLLQKMEALLRPAFLAPFTETSLAKDLPRLASRIAITSPTLCLDARGSGGEEERTSRVFQVVSLLSAVLQPDQCTEVEELCHAYDQRLAEGADPQIACTELLGALGGDESPVVRALKLVRQGVVLGAMELLRSQAPEGVDILTKDVRSVDGWRVYIDVQQAFQIRHVRKEQSLDMFGDATQHFEYEFEVSATLDSALSGVTAAWLRVLHAEYAETMKPDRRAELQQILGTGGAIIFG
;
A
#
# COMPACT_ATOMS: atom_id res chain seq x y z
N MET A 1 -1.53 21.98 6.58
CA MET A 1 -1.62 21.13 7.80
C MET A 1 -1.65 19.64 7.48
N LEU A 2 -2.52 19.14 6.59
CA LEU A 2 -2.60 17.69 6.25
C LEU A 2 -1.26 17.08 5.82
N LEU A 3 -0.44 17.87 5.11
CA LEU A 3 0.84 17.43 4.55
C LEU A 3 1.89 17.17 5.61
N GLN A 4 2.06 18.09 6.57
CA GLN A 4 2.94 17.89 7.73
C GLN A 4 2.51 16.66 8.54
N LYS A 5 1.20 16.43 8.67
CA LYS A 5 0.68 15.22 9.30
C LYS A 5 1.00 13.96 8.50
N MET A 6 0.97 14.04 7.16
CA MET A 6 1.28 12.91 6.29
C MET A 6 2.77 12.54 6.35
N GLU A 7 3.64 13.54 6.30
CA GLU A 7 5.07 13.34 6.51
C GLU A 7 5.37 12.78 7.91
N ALA A 8 4.73 13.33 8.95
CA ALA A 8 4.86 12.83 10.32
C ALA A 8 4.33 11.40 10.50
N LEU A 9 3.45 10.92 9.61
CA LEU A 9 3.05 9.52 9.58
C LEU A 9 4.07 8.65 8.83
N LEU A 10 4.44 9.02 7.60
CA LEU A 10 5.22 8.16 6.71
C LEU A 10 6.70 8.13 7.05
N ARG A 11 7.29 9.24 7.50
CA ARG A 11 8.73 9.32 7.79
C ARG A 11 9.12 8.39 8.95
N PRO A 12 8.47 8.44 10.14
CA PRO A 12 8.78 7.48 11.21
C PRO A 12 8.45 6.05 10.79
N ALA A 13 7.37 5.87 10.03
CA ALA A 13 6.99 4.57 9.51
C ALA A 13 8.06 3.98 8.59
N PHE A 14 8.70 4.79 7.75
CA PHE A 14 9.76 4.36 6.86
C PHE A 14 11.07 4.10 7.60
N LEU A 15 11.40 4.91 8.61
CA LEU A 15 12.66 4.82 9.34
C LEU A 15 12.68 3.70 10.40
N ALA A 16 11.52 3.28 10.94
CA ALA A 16 11.42 2.21 11.93
C ALA A 16 12.08 0.91 11.42
N PRO A 17 12.91 0.20 12.22
CA PRO A 17 13.51 -1.07 11.82
C PRO A 17 12.45 -2.05 11.31
N PHE A 18 12.76 -2.85 10.28
CA PHE A 18 11.74 -3.73 9.67
C PHE A 18 11.15 -4.72 10.67
N THR A 19 11.93 -5.15 11.67
CA THR A 19 11.53 -6.03 12.77
C THR A 19 10.48 -5.40 13.71
N GLU A 20 10.41 -4.07 13.76
CA GLU A 20 9.40 -3.32 14.52
C GLU A 20 8.17 -2.98 13.66
N THR A 21 8.19 -3.35 12.38
CA THR A 21 7.07 -3.15 11.46
C THR A 21 6.20 -4.40 11.32
N SER A 22 4.97 -4.22 10.82
CA SER A 22 4.11 -5.33 10.41
C SER A 22 4.46 -5.90 9.03
N LEU A 23 5.59 -5.54 8.42
CA LEU A 23 5.92 -5.91 7.04
C LEU A 23 5.88 -7.42 6.82
N ALA A 24 6.55 -8.22 7.65
CA ALA A 24 6.58 -9.67 7.48
C ALA A 24 5.20 -10.33 7.58
N LYS A 25 4.27 -9.71 8.33
CA LYS A 25 2.88 -10.14 8.44
C LYS A 25 2.04 -9.69 7.25
N ASP A 26 2.24 -8.46 6.79
CA ASP A 26 1.42 -7.84 5.75
C ASP A 26 1.84 -8.27 4.34
N LEU A 27 3.14 -8.46 4.08
CA LEU A 27 3.68 -8.74 2.74
C LEU A 27 3.06 -9.99 2.09
N PRO A 28 2.96 -11.17 2.76
CA PRO A 28 2.32 -12.34 2.15
C PRO A 28 0.88 -12.08 1.70
N ARG A 29 0.13 -11.29 2.50
CA ARG A 29 -1.26 -10.93 2.20
C ARG A 29 -1.35 -9.88 1.08
N LEU A 30 -0.44 -8.91 1.08
CA LEU A 30 -0.46 -7.77 0.17
C LEU A 30 0.24 -8.03 -1.15
N ALA A 31 1.08 -9.07 -1.27
CA ALA A 31 1.84 -9.33 -2.50
C ALA A 31 0.94 -9.46 -3.74
N SER A 32 -0.24 -10.09 -3.59
CA SER A 32 -1.25 -10.18 -4.65
C SER A 32 -1.92 -8.84 -5.01
N ARG A 33 -1.64 -7.76 -4.28
CA ARG A 33 -2.17 -6.40 -4.50
C ARG A 33 -1.09 -5.45 -5.01
N ILE A 34 0.16 -5.91 -5.13
CA ILE A 34 1.29 -5.09 -5.57
C ILE A 34 1.40 -5.15 -7.09
N ALA A 35 1.40 -3.98 -7.72
CA ALA A 35 1.86 -3.78 -9.08
C ALA A 35 3.22 -3.08 -9.04
N ILE A 36 4.15 -3.51 -9.89
CA ILE A 36 5.45 -2.87 -10.04
C ILE A 36 5.61 -2.43 -11.49
N THR A 37 5.98 -1.17 -11.70
CA THR A 37 6.30 -0.63 -13.01
C THR A 37 7.71 -0.09 -12.99
N SER A 38 8.53 -0.53 -13.94
CA SER A 38 9.87 -0.02 -14.20
C SER A 38 10.08 0.11 -15.72
N PRO A 39 11.15 0.79 -16.18
CA PRO A 39 11.43 0.91 -17.61
C PRO A 39 11.59 -0.43 -18.34
N THR A 40 12.04 -1.47 -17.64
CA THR A 40 12.41 -2.76 -18.24
C THR A 40 11.51 -3.92 -17.82
N LEU A 41 10.85 -3.82 -16.66
CA LEU A 41 10.06 -4.90 -16.06
C LEU A 41 8.72 -4.36 -15.57
N CYS A 42 7.68 -5.18 -15.71
CA CYS A 42 6.34 -4.88 -15.21
C CYS A 42 5.74 -6.11 -14.51
N LEU A 43 5.12 -5.88 -13.36
CA LEU A 43 4.32 -6.87 -12.65
C LEU A 43 2.95 -6.26 -12.41
N ASP A 44 1.91 -6.91 -12.92
CA ASP A 44 0.54 -6.49 -12.68
C ASP A 44 0.01 -7.04 -11.34
N ALA A 45 -0.76 -6.21 -10.63
CA ALA A 45 -1.44 -6.62 -9.40
C ALA A 45 -2.52 -7.69 -9.63
N ARG A 46 -2.91 -7.94 -10.87
CA ARG A 46 -3.85 -9.00 -11.24
C ARG A 46 -3.06 -10.05 -11.99
N GLY A 47 -2.54 -11.02 -11.26
CA GLY A 47 -1.84 -12.15 -11.87
C GLY A 47 -2.65 -12.75 -13.01
N SER A 48 -2.03 -12.97 -14.16
CA SER A 48 -2.56 -13.87 -15.17
C SER A 48 -2.63 -15.25 -14.53
N GLY A 49 -3.84 -15.69 -14.13
CA GLY A 49 -4.11 -17.02 -13.59
C GLY A 49 -3.91 -18.11 -14.65
N GLY A 50 -2.67 -18.30 -15.09
CA GLY A 50 -2.22 -19.45 -15.84
C GLY A 50 -1.86 -20.57 -14.86
N GLU A 51 -2.23 -21.81 -15.22
CA GLU A 51 -2.16 -23.03 -14.41
C GLU A 51 -0.74 -23.51 -14.01
N GLU A 52 0.29 -22.64 -14.02
CA GLU A 52 1.69 -23.03 -13.79
C GLU A 52 2.51 -22.10 -12.86
N GLU A 53 1.93 -21.18 -12.09
CA GLU A 53 2.74 -20.40 -11.14
C GLU A 53 3.10 -21.24 -9.89
N ARG A 54 4.18 -22.03 -10.00
CA ARG A 54 4.85 -22.69 -8.86
C ARG A 54 5.43 -21.70 -7.85
N THR A 55 5.58 -20.43 -8.24
CA THR A 55 6.20 -19.38 -7.43
C THR A 55 5.17 -18.48 -6.77
N SER A 56 5.35 -18.13 -5.50
CA SER A 56 4.44 -17.24 -4.79
C SER A 56 4.47 -15.80 -5.33
N ARG A 57 3.43 -15.01 -5.01
CA ARG A 57 3.46 -13.57 -5.31
C ARG A 57 4.55 -12.81 -4.56
N VAL A 58 4.96 -13.29 -3.39
CA VAL A 58 6.09 -12.71 -2.65
C VAL A 58 7.38 -12.90 -3.43
N PHE A 59 7.63 -14.11 -3.95
CA PHE A 59 8.75 -14.38 -4.86
C PHE A 59 8.78 -13.36 -6.00
N GLN A 60 7.69 -13.21 -6.74
CA GLN A 60 7.66 -12.34 -7.93
C GLN A 60 7.94 -10.87 -7.57
N VAL A 61 7.36 -10.37 -6.49
CA VAL A 61 7.57 -8.99 -6.02
C VAL A 61 9.03 -8.79 -5.62
N VAL A 62 9.58 -9.69 -4.80
CA VAL A 62 10.95 -9.57 -4.29
C VAL A 62 11.97 -9.71 -5.42
N SER A 63 11.83 -10.70 -6.30
CA SER A 63 12.73 -10.93 -7.42
C SER A 63 12.71 -9.76 -8.41
N LEU A 64 11.53 -9.21 -8.74
CA LEU A 64 11.45 -8.06 -9.65
C LEU A 64 12.07 -6.81 -9.01
N LEU A 65 11.76 -6.51 -7.75
CA LEU A 65 12.41 -5.38 -7.06
C LEU A 65 13.93 -5.57 -6.98
N SER A 66 14.40 -6.79 -6.74
CA SER A 66 15.84 -7.10 -6.74
C SER A 66 16.46 -6.83 -8.11
N ALA A 67 15.83 -7.28 -9.19
CA ALA A 67 16.30 -7.05 -10.55
C ALA A 67 16.40 -5.57 -10.93
N VAL A 68 15.55 -4.72 -10.35
CA VAL A 68 15.58 -3.28 -10.61
C VAL A 68 16.56 -2.55 -9.67
N LEU A 69 16.59 -2.90 -8.38
CA LEU A 69 17.31 -2.13 -7.35
C LEU A 69 18.74 -2.61 -7.09
N GLN A 70 19.01 -3.88 -7.36
CA GLN A 70 20.29 -4.53 -7.07
C GLN A 70 20.56 -5.68 -8.08
N PRO A 71 20.68 -5.35 -9.39
CA PRO A 71 20.73 -6.35 -10.46
C PRO A 71 21.87 -7.37 -10.30
N ASP A 72 22.97 -6.99 -9.66
CA ASP A 72 24.12 -7.88 -9.43
C ASP A 72 23.83 -9.01 -8.41
N GLN A 73 22.73 -8.92 -7.65
CA GLN A 73 22.34 -9.91 -6.62
C GLN A 73 21.11 -10.75 -7.03
N CYS A 74 20.66 -10.68 -8.30
CA CYS A 74 19.42 -11.35 -8.73
C CYS A 74 19.42 -12.86 -8.42
N THR A 75 20.50 -13.56 -8.77
CA THR A 75 20.59 -15.02 -8.60
C THR A 75 20.52 -15.42 -7.13
N GLU A 76 21.25 -14.72 -6.26
CA GLU A 76 21.22 -14.98 -4.81
C GLU A 76 19.82 -14.74 -4.24
N VAL A 77 19.15 -13.66 -4.67
CA VAL A 77 17.79 -13.34 -4.23
C VAL A 77 16.76 -14.36 -4.73
N GLU A 78 16.88 -14.85 -5.97
CA GLU A 78 16.02 -15.91 -6.50
C GLU A 78 16.14 -17.20 -5.68
N GLU A 79 17.37 -17.59 -5.30
CA GLU A 79 17.60 -18.75 -4.42
C GLU A 79 16.93 -18.57 -3.05
N LEU A 80 17.03 -17.38 -2.45
CA LEU A 80 16.34 -17.06 -1.19
C LEU A 80 14.81 -17.14 -1.33
N CYS A 81 14.26 -16.66 -2.45
CA CYS A 81 12.83 -16.71 -2.70
C CYS A 81 12.36 -18.15 -2.97
N HIS A 82 13.17 -18.99 -3.62
CA HIS A 82 12.89 -20.41 -3.77
C HIS A 82 12.88 -21.14 -2.42
N ALA A 83 13.85 -20.83 -1.54
CA ALA A 83 13.86 -21.36 -0.18
C ALA A 83 12.60 -20.94 0.60
N TYR A 84 12.16 -19.69 0.46
CA TYR A 84 10.90 -19.20 1.03
C TYR A 84 9.68 -20.02 0.54
N ASP A 85 9.53 -20.20 -0.78
CA ASP A 85 8.41 -20.96 -1.35
C ASP A 85 8.44 -22.44 -0.92
N GLN A 86 9.63 -23.05 -0.84
CA GLN A 86 9.79 -24.40 -0.32
C GLN A 86 9.32 -24.50 1.14
N ARG A 87 9.72 -23.55 1.99
CA ARG A 87 9.27 -23.51 3.39
C ARG A 87 7.77 -23.41 3.52
N LEU A 88 7.10 -22.62 2.67
CA LEU A 88 5.64 -22.56 2.64
C LEU A 88 5.02 -23.90 2.23
N ALA A 89 5.58 -24.56 1.22
CA ALA A 89 5.13 -25.88 0.77
C ALA A 89 5.28 -26.96 1.87
N GLU A 90 6.28 -26.82 2.73
CA GLU A 90 6.50 -27.65 3.93
C GLU A 90 5.58 -27.29 5.11
N GLY A 91 4.72 -26.27 4.96
CA GLY A 91 3.73 -25.87 5.96
C GLY A 91 4.23 -24.88 7.00
N ALA A 92 5.33 -24.15 6.73
CA ALA A 92 5.78 -23.07 7.60
C ALA A 92 4.74 -21.94 7.67
N ASP A 93 4.66 -21.27 8.83
CA ASP A 93 3.84 -20.07 8.98
C ASP A 93 4.34 -18.97 8.01
N PRO A 94 3.46 -18.33 7.21
CA PRO A 94 3.88 -17.34 6.23
C PRO A 94 4.58 -16.11 6.82
N GLN A 95 4.21 -15.67 8.02
CA GLN A 95 4.86 -14.53 8.67
C GLN A 95 6.27 -14.91 9.14
N ILE A 96 6.45 -16.11 9.69
CA ILE A 96 7.77 -16.61 10.09
C ILE A 96 8.68 -16.74 8.86
N ALA A 97 8.23 -17.44 7.81
CA ALA A 97 9.01 -17.62 6.58
C ALA A 97 9.34 -16.27 5.92
N CYS A 98 8.40 -15.31 5.93
CA CYS A 98 8.64 -13.98 5.39
C CYS A 98 9.64 -13.19 6.24
N THR A 99 9.64 -13.35 7.57
CA THR A 99 10.63 -12.72 8.45
C THR A 99 12.04 -13.23 8.15
N GLU A 100 12.19 -14.54 7.97
CA GLU A 100 13.46 -15.17 7.59
C GLU A 100 13.95 -14.68 6.22
N LEU A 101 13.07 -14.62 5.21
CA LEU A 101 13.38 -14.08 3.89
C LEU A 101 13.90 -12.63 3.98
N LEU A 102 13.16 -11.75 4.66
CA LEU A 102 13.55 -10.34 4.80
C LEU A 102 14.88 -10.19 5.55
N GLY A 103 15.15 -11.04 6.55
CA GLY A 103 16.44 -11.10 7.22
C GLY A 103 17.56 -11.55 6.29
N ALA A 104 17.34 -12.61 5.52
CA ALA A 104 18.32 -13.17 4.57
C ALA A 104 18.64 -12.22 3.42
N LEU A 105 17.69 -11.37 3.02
CA LEU A 105 17.92 -10.28 2.05
C LEU A 105 18.84 -9.17 2.57
N GLY A 106 19.20 -9.17 3.86
CA GLY A 106 20.02 -8.15 4.51
C GLY A 106 19.25 -7.19 5.43
N GLY A 107 17.97 -7.45 5.71
CA GLY A 107 17.17 -6.62 6.61
C GLY A 107 17.11 -5.16 6.15
N ASP A 108 17.23 -4.21 7.08
CA ASP A 108 17.18 -2.78 6.77
C ASP A 108 18.31 -2.27 5.85
N GLU A 109 19.41 -3.02 5.66
CA GLU A 109 20.47 -2.63 4.72
C GLU A 109 20.08 -2.91 3.26
N SER A 110 19.17 -3.87 3.05
CA SER A 110 18.70 -4.26 1.73
C SER A 110 17.84 -3.16 1.09
N PRO A 111 18.14 -2.71 -0.14
CA PRO A 111 17.28 -1.77 -0.86
C PRO A 111 15.89 -2.36 -1.12
N VAL A 112 15.79 -3.68 -1.33
CA VAL A 112 14.50 -4.36 -1.53
C VAL A 112 13.65 -4.33 -0.26
N VAL A 113 14.22 -4.64 0.90
CA VAL A 113 13.48 -4.58 2.16
C VAL A 113 13.06 -3.14 2.44
N ARG A 114 13.96 -2.16 2.27
CA ARG A 114 13.65 -0.73 2.46
C ARG A 114 12.51 -0.26 1.56
N ALA A 115 12.53 -0.63 0.28
CA ALA A 115 11.45 -0.38 -0.66
C ALA A 115 10.09 -0.93 -0.18
N LEU A 116 10.10 -2.08 0.50
CA LEU A 116 8.90 -2.75 0.97
C LEU A 116 8.38 -2.23 2.33
N LYS A 117 9.14 -1.43 3.11
CA LYS A 117 8.73 -0.99 4.46
C LYS A 117 7.42 -0.20 4.52
N LEU A 118 7.05 0.45 3.42
CA LEU A 118 5.78 1.16 3.30
C LEU A 118 4.64 0.26 2.80
N VAL A 119 4.91 -0.96 2.31
CA VAL A 119 3.91 -1.98 1.95
C VAL A 119 3.31 -2.61 3.20
N ARG A 120 2.50 -1.85 3.94
CA ARG A 120 1.85 -2.32 5.16
C ARG A 120 0.55 -1.60 5.46
N GLN A 121 -0.30 -2.23 6.26
CA GLN A 121 -1.63 -1.72 6.56
C GLN A 121 -1.61 -0.40 7.36
N GLY A 122 -0.58 -0.19 8.20
CA GLY A 122 -0.44 1.02 9.01
C GLY A 122 -0.40 2.32 8.18
N VAL A 123 0.20 2.30 7.00
CA VAL A 123 0.26 3.45 6.08
C VAL A 123 -1.15 3.91 5.70
N VAL A 124 -2.00 2.94 5.36
CA VAL A 124 -3.35 3.21 4.90
C VAL A 124 -4.29 3.57 6.04
N LEU A 125 -4.15 2.92 7.20
CA LEU A 125 -4.94 3.26 8.38
C LEU A 125 -4.65 4.69 8.86
N GLY A 126 -3.38 5.10 8.88
CA GLY A 126 -3.03 6.47 9.23
C GLY A 126 -3.55 7.48 8.20
N ALA A 127 -3.51 7.17 6.91
CA ALA A 127 -4.12 8.01 5.88
C ALA A 127 -5.64 8.17 6.07
N MET A 128 -6.35 7.09 6.39
CA MET A 128 -7.79 7.13 6.69
C MET A 128 -8.09 8.00 7.91
N GLU A 129 -7.29 7.85 8.98
CA GLU A 129 -7.44 8.67 10.18
C GLU A 129 -7.25 10.15 9.88
N LEU A 130 -6.27 10.49 9.04
CA LEU A 130 -6.04 11.87 8.61
C LEU A 130 -7.21 12.43 7.81
N LEU A 131 -7.79 11.66 6.88
CA LEU A 131 -8.99 12.06 6.13
C LEU A 131 -10.17 12.32 7.08
N ARG A 132 -10.43 11.37 8.00
CA ARG A 132 -11.52 11.48 8.98
C ARG A 132 -11.33 12.68 9.92
N SER A 133 -10.09 13.00 10.30
CA SER A 133 -9.78 14.17 11.13
C SER A 133 -10.07 15.52 10.44
N GLN A 134 -10.37 15.55 9.14
CA GLN A 134 -10.81 16.76 8.44
C GLN A 134 -12.32 16.98 8.55
N ALA A 135 -13.09 16.00 9.05
CA ALA A 135 -14.52 16.14 9.22
C ALA A 135 -14.85 17.21 10.29
N PRO A 136 -15.83 18.10 10.06
CA PRO A 136 -16.32 19.00 11.09
C PRO A 136 -16.85 18.24 12.32
N GLU A 137 -16.88 18.91 13.47
CA GLU A 137 -17.44 18.33 14.69
C GLU A 137 -18.88 17.86 14.47
N GLY A 138 -19.18 16.63 14.87
CA GLY A 138 -20.50 15.99 14.69
C GLY A 138 -20.71 15.31 13.33
N VAL A 139 -19.75 15.39 12.41
CA VAL A 139 -19.82 14.72 11.10
C VAL A 139 -19.02 13.42 11.11
N ASP A 140 -19.70 12.29 11.26
CA ASP A 140 -19.03 10.98 11.27
C ASP A 140 -18.83 10.43 9.85
N ILE A 141 -17.62 9.94 9.55
CA ILE A 141 -17.31 9.18 8.34
C ILE A 141 -17.02 7.73 8.74
N LEU A 142 -18.10 6.96 8.90
CA LEU A 142 -18.02 5.54 9.22
C LEU A 142 -17.98 4.72 7.93
N THR A 143 -16.83 4.10 7.68
CA THR A 143 -16.63 3.24 6.51
C THR A 143 -16.03 1.89 6.87
N LYS A 144 -16.24 0.93 5.97
CA LYS A 144 -15.57 -0.37 5.92
C LYS A 144 -14.76 -0.49 4.64
N ASP A 145 -13.79 -1.39 4.67
CA ASP A 145 -13.02 -1.77 3.49
C ASP A 145 -13.91 -2.41 2.42
N VAL A 146 -13.68 -2.06 1.16
CA VAL A 146 -14.19 -2.83 0.02
C VAL A 146 -13.30 -4.07 -0.13
N ARG A 147 -13.86 -5.28 0.03
CA ARG A 147 -13.09 -6.53 0.04
C ARG A 147 -12.74 -7.10 -1.34
N SER A 148 -13.15 -6.41 -2.40
CA SER A 148 -12.85 -6.84 -3.77
C SER A 148 -11.34 -6.72 -4.09
N VAL A 149 -10.93 -7.29 -5.21
CA VAL A 149 -9.55 -7.18 -5.72
C VAL A 149 -9.16 -5.71 -5.96
N ASP A 150 -10.13 -4.86 -6.29
CA ASP A 150 -9.91 -3.42 -6.52
C ASP A 150 -9.98 -2.58 -5.25
N GLY A 151 -10.38 -3.18 -4.14
CA GLY A 151 -10.57 -2.48 -2.88
C GLY A 151 -9.28 -1.93 -2.26
N TRP A 152 -8.16 -2.61 -2.47
CA TRP A 152 -6.84 -2.10 -2.10
C TRP A 152 -5.79 -2.60 -3.09
N ARG A 153 -5.04 -1.65 -3.65
CA ARG A 153 -3.91 -1.86 -4.56
C ARG A 153 -2.69 -1.08 -4.07
N VAL A 154 -1.51 -1.64 -4.27
CA VAL A 154 -0.22 -0.99 -4.00
C VAL A 154 0.51 -0.90 -5.34
N TYR A 155 0.97 0.28 -5.69
CA TYR A 155 1.77 0.52 -6.88
C TYR A 155 3.16 0.93 -6.46
N ILE A 156 4.17 0.28 -7.02
CA ILE A 156 5.57 0.65 -6.87
C ILE A 156 6.05 1.07 -8.26
N ASP A 157 6.41 2.34 -8.41
CA ASP A 157 6.97 2.90 -9.62
C ASP A 157 8.48 3.11 -9.41
N VAL A 158 9.28 2.51 -10.27
CA VAL A 158 10.74 2.56 -10.24
C VAL A 158 11.27 3.08 -11.58
N GLN A 159 10.83 4.30 -11.94
CA GLN A 159 11.30 5.01 -13.14
C GLN A 159 12.32 6.10 -12.76
N GLN A 160 11.91 7.36 -12.74
CA GLN A 160 12.79 8.51 -12.46
C GLN A 160 13.02 8.71 -10.97
N ALA A 161 12.05 8.30 -10.15
CA ALA A 161 12.12 8.30 -8.70
C ALA A 161 11.45 7.03 -8.19
N PHE A 162 11.85 6.56 -7.00
CA PHE A 162 11.19 5.44 -6.37
C PHE A 162 9.92 5.95 -5.68
N GLN A 163 8.76 5.51 -6.16
CA GLN A 163 7.47 5.94 -5.63
C GLN A 163 6.63 4.74 -5.23
N ILE A 164 6.05 4.81 -4.03
CA ILE A 164 5.05 3.84 -3.58
C ILE A 164 3.71 4.54 -3.37
N ARG A 165 2.65 3.96 -3.93
CA ARG A 165 1.28 4.46 -3.84
C ARG A 165 0.36 3.37 -3.34
N HIS A 166 -0.42 3.65 -2.31
CA HIS A 166 -1.53 2.81 -1.90
C HIS A 166 -2.81 3.47 -2.38
N VAL A 167 -3.59 2.74 -3.17
CA VAL A 167 -4.94 3.15 -3.59
C VAL A 167 -5.93 2.24 -2.87
N ARG A 168 -6.87 2.84 -2.14
CA ARG A 168 -7.87 2.10 -1.37
C ARG A 168 -9.25 2.67 -1.54
N LYS A 169 -10.22 1.76 -1.67
CA LYS A 169 -11.65 2.05 -1.67
C LYS A 169 -12.27 1.74 -0.32
N GLU A 170 -13.10 2.67 0.12
CA GLU A 170 -13.89 2.60 1.34
C GLU A 170 -15.36 2.82 0.98
N GLN A 171 -16.25 2.12 1.67
CA GLN A 171 -17.69 2.24 1.51
C GLN A 171 -18.35 2.53 2.85
N SER A 172 -19.45 3.26 2.87
CA SER A 172 -20.20 3.55 4.08
C SER A 172 -20.59 2.29 4.85
N LEU A 173 -20.62 2.41 6.18
CA LEU A 173 -21.37 1.48 7.00
C LEU A 173 -22.86 1.76 6.80
N ASP A 174 -23.49 1.07 5.86
CA ASP A 174 -24.94 1.12 5.71
C ASP A 174 -25.56 0.49 6.97
N MET A 175 -25.99 1.34 7.90
CA MET A 175 -26.69 0.91 9.10
C MET A 175 -27.97 0.19 8.65
N PHE A 176 -27.98 -1.13 8.76
CA PHE A 176 -29.15 -1.98 8.46
C PHE A 176 -29.54 -2.09 6.98
N GLY A 177 -28.58 -1.95 6.05
CA GLY A 177 -28.84 -2.13 4.62
C GLY A 177 -29.65 -1.02 3.96
N ASP A 178 -29.82 0.11 4.65
CA ASP A 178 -30.36 1.33 4.06
C ASP A 178 -29.31 1.99 3.16
N ALA A 179 -29.41 1.71 1.85
CA ALA A 179 -28.54 2.29 0.85
C ALA A 179 -28.88 3.76 0.51
N THR A 180 -29.88 4.39 1.16
CA THR A 180 -30.29 5.75 0.80
C THR A 180 -29.24 6.80 1.12
N GLN A 181 -28.39 6.55 2.12
CA GLN A 181 -27.27 7.43 2.48
C GLN A 181 -25.92 6.81 2.13
N HIS A 182 -25.91 5.81 1.25
CA HIS A 182 -24.70 5.11 0.87
C HIS A 182 -23.71 6.04 0.16
N PHE A 183 -22.43 5.86 0.44
CA PHE A 183 -21.35 6.49 -0.30
C PHE A 183 -20.12 5.59 -0.37
N GLU A 184 -19.36 5.72 -1.44
CA GLU A 184 -18.04 5.12 -1.58
C GLU A 184 -17.03 6.20 -1.90
N TYR A 185 -15.78 6.00 -1.51
CA TYR A 185 -14.69 6.84 -1.98
C TYR A 185 -13.41 6.03 -2.15
N GLU A 186 -12.61 6.45 -3.13
CA GLU A 186 -11.27 5.94 -3.38
C GLU A 186 -10.27 7.04 -3.02
N PHE A 187 -9.25 6.68 -2.26
CA PHE A 187 -8.15 7.59 -1.93
C PHE A 187 -6.80 6.96 -2.24
N GLU A 188 -5.81 7.82 -2.46
CA GLU A 188 -4.43 7.46 -2.64
C GLU A 188 -3.57 8.11 -1.56
N VAL A 189 -2.72 7.30 -0.91
CA VAL A 189 -1.56 7.78 -0.17
C VAL A 189 -0.30 7.40 -0.94
N SER A 190 0.62 8.34 -1.09
CA SER A 190 1.84 8.16 -1.85
C SER A 190 3.03 8.68 -1.10
N ALA A 191 4.17 8.00 -1.27
CA ALA A 191 5.47 8.45 -0.85
C ALA A 191 6.47 8.33 -2.00
N THR A 192 7.28 9.36 -2.19
CA THR A 192 8.48 9.32 -3.01
C THR A 192 9.68 9.19 -2.08
N LEU A 193 10.57 8.26 -2.41
CA LEU A 193 11.79 8.02 -1.67
C LEU A 193 12.99 8.65 -2.40
N ASP A 194 14.05 8.93 -1.67
CA ASP A 194 15.32 9.29 -2.30
C ASP A 194 15.91 8.10 -3.09
N SER A 195 16.90 8.37 -3.95
CA SER A 195 17.53 7.34 -4.78
C SER A 195 18.26 6.27 -3.97
N ALA A 196 18.65 6.58 -2.72
CA ALA A 196 19.32 5.65 -1.83
C ALA A 196 18.32 4.81 -1.02
N LEU A 197 17.01 5.06 -1.15
CA LEU A 197 15.95 4.50 -0.31
C LEU A 197 16.26 4.71 1.18
N SER A 198 16.75 5.89 1.55
CA SER A 198 17.16 6.24 2.92
C SER A 198 16.16 7.15 3.64
N GLY A 199 15.28 7.81 2.89
CA GLY A 199 14.22 8.63 3.43
C GLY A 199 13.09 8.90 2.46
N VAL A 200 11.99 9.42 3.02
CA VAL A 200 10.85 9.95 2.27
C VAL A 200 11.16 11.41 1.90
N THR A 201 11.14 11.71 0.60
CA THR A 201 11.38 13.06 0.04
C THR A 201 10.07 13.80 -0.22
N ALA A 202 9.01 13.09 -0.58
CA ALA A 202 7.68 13.66 -0.75
C ALA A 202 6.61 12.68 -0.26
N ALA A 203 5.50 13.21 0.25
CA ALA A 203 4.35 12.44 0.66
C ALA A 203 3.05 13.20 0.38
N TRP A 204 2.02 12.50 -0.07
CA TRP A 204 0.69 13.11 -0.23
C TRP A 204 -0.44 12.12 0.03
N LEU A 205 -1.60 12.72 0.24
CA LEU A 205 -2.87 12.06 0.47
C LEU A 205 -3.93 12.79 -0.37
N ARG A 206 -4.66 12.03 -1.19
CA ARG A 206 -5.69 12.57 -2.06
C ARG A 206 -6.90 11.66 -2.14
N VAL A 207 -8.09 12.21 -2.11
CA VAL A 207 -9.28 11.50 -2.59
C VAL A 207 -9.26 11.54 -4.11
N LEU A 208 -9.33 10.38 -4.74
CA LEU A 208 -9.35 10.22 -6.19
C LEU A 208 -10.76 10.35 -6.73
N HIS A 209 -11.70 9.72 -6.05
CA HIS A 209 -13.08 9.61 -6.48
C HIS A 209 -14.01 9.46 -5.28
N ALA A 210 -15.22 9.98 -5.37
CA ALA A 210 -16.27 9.79 -4.38
C ALA A 210 -17.62 9.65 -5.07
N GLU A 211 -18.37 8.61 -4.71
CA GLU A 211 -19.70 8.30 -5.21
C GLU A 211 -20.71 8.43 -4.07
N TYR A 212 -21.87 8.99 -4.38
CA TYR A 212 -22.94 9.23 -3.43
C TYR A 212 -24.23 8.67 -3.99
N ALA A 213 -25.00 7.97 -3.16
CA ALA A 213 -26.33 7.52 -3.54
C ALA A 213 -27.18 8.68 -4.04
N GLU A 214 -27.96 8.45 -5.11
CA GLU A 214 -28.85 9.46 -5.68
C GLU A 214 -29.89 9.95 -4.66
N THR A 215 -30.29 9.05 -3.76
CA THR A 215 -31.24 9.24 -2.66
C THR A 215 -30.65 9.90 -1.41
N MET A 216 -29.34 10.22 -1.43
CA MET A 216 -28.67 10.89 -0.32
C MET A 216 -29.27 12.28 -0.06
N LYS A 217 -29.47 12.62 1.22
CA LYS A 217 -29.98 13.94 1.60
C LYS A 217 -29.01 15.04 1.11
N PRO A 218 -29.51 16.16 0.53
CA PRO A 218 -28.65 17.21 -0.02
C PRO A 218 -27.63 17.76 0.99
N ASP A 219 -28.04 18.02 2.23
CA ASP A 219 -27.16 18.56 3.27
C ASP A 219 -26.01 17.58 3.59
N ARG A 220 -26.35 16.29 3.74
CA ARG A 220 -25.36 15.23 3.96
C ARG A 220 -24.39 15.09 2.79
N ARG A 221 -24.89 15.18 1.56
CA ARG A 221 -24.05 15.18 0.36
C ARG A 221 -23.09 16.36 0.38
N ALA A 222 -23.57 17.56 0.71
CA ALA A 222 -22.73 18.75 0.77
C ALA A 222 -21.63 18.63 1.84
N GLU A 223 -21.95 18.09 3.03
CA GLU A 223 -20.96 17.78 4.07
C GLU A 223 -19.88 16.81 3.56
N LEU A 224 -20.28 15.69 2.97
CA LEU A 224 -19.34 14.70 2.47
C LEU A 224 -18.52 15.21 1.29
N GLN A 225 -19.10 16.05 0.42
CA GLN A 225 -18.39 16.71 -0.67
C GLN A 225 -17.39 17.75 -0.14
N GLN A 226 -17.68 18.43 0.95
CA GLN A 226 -16.71 19.33 1.58
C GLN A 226 -15.48 18.57 2.10
N ILE A 227 -15.69 17.37 2.65
CA ILE A 227 -14.60 16.57 3.24
C ILE A 227 -13.84 15.77 2.17
N LEU A 228 -14.57 15.09 1.28
CA LEU A 228 -14.01 14.15 0.29
C LEU A 228 -13.80 14.79 -1.09
N GLY A 229 -14.41 15.94 -1.36
CA GLY A 229 -14.31 16.63 -2.65
C GLY A 229 -13.15 17.62 -2.76
N THR A 230 -12.36 17.81 -1.69
CA THR A 230 -11.10 18.57 -1.77
C THR A 230 -10.03 17.68 -2.40
N GLY A 231 -10.01 17.66 -3.74
CA GLY A 231 -9.00 16.96 -4.54
C GLY A 231 -7.58 17.28 -4.06
N GLY A 232 -6.78 16.23 -3.95
CA GLY A 232 -5.46 16.12 -3.31
C GLY A 232 -4.62 17.37 -3.06
N ALA A 233 -4.04 17.43 -1.86
CA ALA A 233 -2.92 18.32 -1.58
C ALA A 233 -1.66 17.80 -2.27
N ILE A 234 -1.18 18.49 -3.30
CA ILE A 234 0.12 18.24 -3.95
C ILE A 234 1.19 19.07 -3.21
N ILE A 235 2.32 18.46 -2.82
CA ILE A 235 3.52 19.18 -2.40
C ILE A 235 4.76 18.64 -3.10
N PHE A 236 5.57 19.58 -3.58
CA PHE A 236 6.99 19.40 -3.89
C PHE A 236 7.81 19.69 -2.64
N GLY A 237 8.71 18.76 -2.30
CA GLY A 237 9.86 19.01 -1.41
C GLY A 237 11.10 19.27 -2.25
#